data_AF-A0A5B1REB8-F1
#
_entry.id   AF-A0A5B1REB8-F1
#
_cell.length_a   1.000
_cell.length_b   1.000
_cell.length_c   1.000
_cell.angle_alpha   90.00
_cell.angle_beta   90.00
_cell.angle_gamma   90.00
#
_symmetry.space_group_name_H-M   'P 1'
#
loop_
_entity.id
_entity.type
_entity.pdbx_description
1 polymer ?
#
loop_
_entity_poly.entity_id
_entity_poly.type
_entity_poly.pdbx_seq_one_letter_code
_entity_poly.pdbx_strand_id
1 'polypeptide(L)'
;MVILKLLSEEIFDYSAEQMTQLKIKNLKNQMCGEFSEIFKLCSEILEEAQKSSLVKAALETLLRFLNWIPFGYIFETTVVDVLIQRILEVPEFRNITLKCLAEVAALNLGPEYDPKFVSLFEMVMTAVNRMVPPNTNIAQAYVHSNDAGQEFILNLALFLSNLLQNHLRTVETEATQDVLLKSLYIVKISQADEREIFKICLAQDMACNTFIKITQKCRRHFVMQQSGEQEPFVNEILRLLHPITVDLSALQVHTFYEAVGYMISAQPNKPQQEKLIAKLMELPNNAWEFLMAQATGNMDVLGNPDNLRISSNVSTA
;
A
#
# COMPACT_ATOMS: atom_id res chain seq x y z
N MET A 1 -3.55 -4.52 -30.07
CA MET A 1 -3.21 -4.41 -28.63
C MET A 1 -2.03 -5.29 -28.24
N VAL A 2 -2.09 -6.62 -28.37
CA VAL A 2 -0.98 -7.53 -27.95
C VAL A 2 0.40 -7.16 -28.54
N ILE A 3 0.48 -6.85 -29.84
CA ILE A 3 1.73 -6.43 -30.48
C ILE A 3 2.29 -5.14 -29.86
N LEU A 4 1.42 -4.17 -29.54
CA LEU A 4 1.81 -2.89 -28.92
C LEU A 4 2.30 -3.10 -27.48
N LYS A 5 1.69 -4.03 -26.73
CA LYS A 5 2.18 -4.44 -25.40
C LYS A 5 3.59 -5.02 -25.48
N LEU A 6 3.81 -6.01 -26.36
CA LEU A 6 5.14 -6.64 -26.52
C LEU A 6 6.20 -5.62 -26.95
N LEU A 7 5.83 -4.69 -27.84
CA LEU A 7 6.71 -3.59 -28.25
C LEU A 7 7.08 -2.68 -27.07
N SER A 8 6.12 -2.38 -26.19
CA SER A 8 6.37 -1.62 -24.96
C SER A 8 7.34 -2.35 -24.04
N GLU A 9 7.12 -3.64 -23.80
CA GLU A 9 7.94 -4.45 -22.89
C GLU A 9 9.39 -4.52 -23.40
N GLU A 10 9.60 -4.74 -24.70
CA GLU A 10 10.94 -4.75 -25.32
C GLU A 10 11.67 -3.39 -25.24
N ILE A 11 10.95 -2.28 -25.46
CA ILE A 11 11.57 -0.95 -25.52
C ILE A 11 11.78 -0.34 -24.13
N PHE A 12 10.92 -0.63 -23.16
CA PHE A 12 10.91 0.07 -21.87
C PHE A 12 11.28 -0.81 -20.69
N ASP A 13 10.97 -2.12 -20.72
CA ASP A 13 11.24 -3.03 -19.61
C ASP A 13 12.57 -3.82 -19.82
N TYR A 14 12.82 -4.33 -21.02
CA TYR A 14 14.00 -5.16 -21.32
C TYR A 14 15.20 -4.40 -21.93
N SER A 15 14.97 -3.16 -22.37
CA SER A 15 15.98 -2.41 -23.11
C SER A 15 17.24 -2.09 -22.31
N ALA A 16 17.15 -2.04 -20.97
CA ALA A 16 18.28 -1.77 -20.08
C ALA A 16 19.37 -2.85 -20.12
N GLU A 17 19.02 -4.10 -20.45
CA GLU A 17 19.96 -5.24 -20.43
C GLU A 17 20.47 -5.64 -21.84
N GLN A 18 19.74 -5.30 -22.91
CA GLN A 18 20.00 -5.82 -24.26
C GLN A 18 20.40 -4.78 -25.31
N MET A 19 20.17 -3.48 -25.06
CA MET A 19 20.36 -2.43 -26.07
C MET A 19 21.26 -1.28 -25.60
N THR A 20 22.03 -0.69 -26.53
CA THR A 20 22.84 0.49 -26.25
C THR A 20 21.95 1.69 -25.89
N GLN A 21 22.34 2.49 -24.89
CA GLN A 21 21.57 3.66 -24.41
C GLN A 21 21.09 4.62 -25.53
N LEU A 22 21.89 4.80 -26.58
CA LEU A 22 21.54 5.66 -27.73
C LEU A 22 20.35 5.11 -28.53
N LYS A 23 20.29 3.79 -28.74
CA LYS A 23 19.21 3.12 -29.47
C LYS A 23 17.90 3.18 -28.68
N ILE A 24 17.97 3.01 -27.36
CA ILE A 24 16.83 3.16 -26.44
C ILE A 24 16.27 4.58 -26.53
N LYS A 25 17.14 5.60 -26.43
CA LYS A 25 16.72 7.00 -26.49
C LYS A 25 16.02 7.34 -27.81
N ASN A 26 16.53 6.84 -28.93
CA ASN A 26 15.92 7.07 -30.25
C ASN A 26 14.54 6.38 -30.39
N LEU A 27 14.43 5.12 -29.94
CA LEU A 27 13.16 4.38 -29.97
C LEU A 27 12.10 5.01 -29.06
N LYS A 28 12.49 5.47 -27.87
CA LYS A 28 11.59 6.21 -26.96
C LYS A 28 11.08 7.48 -27.61
N ASN A 29 11.95 8.28 -28.24
CA ASN A 29 11.55 9.52 -28.90
C ASN A 29 10.62 9.29 -30.09
N GLN A 30 10.88 8.25 -30.91
CA GLN A 30 10.00 7.89 -32.02
C GLN A 30 8.64 7.39 -31.53
N MET A 31 8.61 6.51 -30.52
CA MET A 31 7.35 6.06 -29.93
C MET A 31 6.56 7.21 -29.31
N CYS A 32 7.21 8.15 -28.62
CA CYS A 32 6.52 9.33 -28.08
C CYS A 32 5.88 10.20 -29.17
N GLY A 33 6.50 10.29 -30.37
CA GLY A 33 5.94 11.00 -31.51
C GLY A 33 4.64 10.38 -32.03
N GLU A 34 4.60 9.05 -32.10
CA GLU A 34 3.44 8.26 -32.58
C GLU A 34 2.47 7.87 -31.45
N PHE A 35 2.80 8.21 -30.19
CA PHE A 35 2.05 7.74 -29.02
C PHE A 35 0.62 8.29 -29.01
N SER A 36 0.39 9.47 -29.58
CA SER A 36 -0.93 10.09 -29.65
C SER A 36 -1.96 9.20 -30.34
N GLU A 37 -1.60 8.56 -31.46
CA GLU A 37 -2.49 7.64 -32.19
C GLU A 37 -2.71 6.34 -31.42
N ILE A 38 -1.66 5.82 -30.79
CA ILE A 38 -1.72 4.62 -29.95
C ILE A 38 -2.67 4.85 -28.77
N PHE A 39 -2.53 5.97 -28.08
CA PHE A 39 -3.38 6.34 -26.96
C PHE A 39 -4.82 6.53 -27.40
N LYS A 40 -5.05 7.24 -28.51
CA LYS A 40 -6.40 7.43 -29.07
C LYS A 40 -7.08 6.09 -29.35
N LEU A 41 -6.39 5.15 -29.98
CA LEU A 41 -6.91 3.81 -30.23
C LEU A 41 -7.21 3.07 -28.91
N CYS A 42 -6.32 3.17 -27.90
CA CYS A 42 -6.58 2.58 -26.59
C CYS A 42 -7.85 3.17 -25.96
N SER A 43 -8.00 4.48 -25.95
CA SER A 43 -9.15 5.18 -25.38
C SER A 43 -10.45 4.82 -26.09
N GLU A 44 -10.48 4.82 -27.43
CA GLU A 44 -11.67 4.41 -28.20
C GLU A 44 -12.10 2.97 -27.86
N ILE A 45 -11.14 2.04 -27.73
CA ILE A 45 -11.44 0.66 -27.32
C ILE A 45 -12.00 0.64 -25.88
N LEU A 46 -11.38 1.38 -24.97
CA LEU A 46 -11.81 1.45 -23.56
C LEU A 46 -13.13 2.20 -23.36
N GLU A 47 -13.61 2.97 -24.34
CA GLU A 47 -14.89 3.68 -24.32
C GLU A 47 -16.02 2.93 -25.03
N GLU A 48 -15.73 2.27 -26.15
CA GLU A 48 -16.78 1.75 -27.04
C GLU A 48 -16.79 0.23 -27.18
N ALA A 49 -15.65 -0.46 -27.00
CA ALA A 49 -15.58 -1.88 -27.31
C ALA A 49 -16.48 -2.71 -26.38
N GLN A 50 -17.15 -3.70 -26.98
CA GLN A 50 -17.98 -4.69 -26.26
C GLN A 50 -17.30 -6.06 -26.13
N LYS A 51 -16.27 -6.32 -26.96
CA LYS A 51 -15.57 -7.61 -26.96
C LYS A 51 -14.62 -7.69 -25.76
N SER A 52 -14.93 -8.51 -24.76
CA SER A 52 -14.13 -8.63 -23.52
C SER A 52 -12.64 -8.84 -23.76
N SER A 53 -12.27 -9.73 -24.69
CA SER A 53 -10.86 -10.00 -24.99
C SER A 53 -10.11 -8.79 -25.52
N LEU A 54 -10.81 -7.89 -26.23
CA LEU A 54 -10.22 -6.67 -26.78
C LEU A 54 -10.04 -5.61 -25.68
N VAL A 55 -11.05 -5.44 -24.81
CA VAL A 55 -10.98 -4.54 -23.65
C VAL A 55 -9.84 -4.97 -22.72
N LYS A 56 -9.76 -6.26 -22.38
CA LYS A 56 -8.67 -6.80 -21.55
C LYS A 56 -7.29 -6.55 -22.17
N ALA A 57 -7.15 -6.81 -23.47
CA ALA A 57 -5.88 -6.55 -24.16
C ALA A 57 -5.52 -5.05 -24.17
N ALA A 58 -6.51 -4.15 -24.30
CA ALA A 58 -6.27 -2.71 -24.20
C ALA A 58 -5.87 -2.26 -22.80
N LEU A 59 -6.47 -2.81 -21.74
CA LEU A 59 -6.09 -2.54 -20.35
C LEU A 59 -4.65 -3.01 -20.06
N GLU A 60 -4.29 -4.21 -20.50
CA GLU A 60 -2.91 -4.72 -20.34
C GLU A 60 -1.89 -3.90 -21.12
N THR A 61 -2.26 -3.41 -22.30
CA THR A 61 -1.41 -2.49 -23.09
C THR A 61 -1.28 -1.15 -22.37
N LEU A 62 -2.38 -0.57 -21.89
CA LEU A 62 -2.37 0.69 -21.15
C LEU A 62 -1.50 0.59 -19.88
N LEU A 63 -1.60 -0.50 -19.12
CA LEU A 63 -0.79 -0.72 -17.92
C LEU A 63 0.71 -0.55 -18.19
N ARG A 64 1.22 -1.08 -19.31
CA ARG A 64 2.64 -0.94 -19.70
C ARG A 64 3.01 0.48 -20.10
N PHE A 65 2.05 1.22 -20.63
CA PHE A 65 2.25 2.59 -21.09
C PHE A 65 2.27 3.61 -19.96
N LEU A 66 1.49 3.41 -18.89
CA LEU A 66 1.39 4.35 -17.77
C LEU A 66 2.73 4.77 -17.16
N ASN A 67 3.76 3.91 -17.22
CA ASN A 67 5.07 4.17 -16.64
C ASN A 67 5.94 5.18 -17.40
N TRP A 68 5.59 5.52 -18.64
CA TRP A 68 6.45 6.37 -19.48
C TRP A 68 5.72 7.40 -20.33
N ILE A 69 4.39 7.36 -20.37
CA ILE A 69 3.62 8.29 -21.21
C ILE A 69 3.61 9.69 -20.62
N PRO A 70 3.49 10.73 -21.47
CA PRO A 70 3.30 12.09 -20.99
C PRO A 70 2.05 12.18 -20.11
N PHE A 71 2.19 12.77 -18.92
CA PHE A 71 1.14 12.80 -17.90
C PHE A 71 -0.15 13.52 -18.32
N GLY A 72 -0.07 14.43 -19.31
CA GLY A 72 -1.24 15.07 -19.90
C GLY A 72 -2.24 14.05 -20.46
N TYR A 73 -1.77 12.93 -21.04
CA TYR A 73 -2.68 11.87 -21.49
C TYR A 73 -3.44 11.20 -20.34
N ILE A 74 -2.88 11.18 -19.13
CA ILE A 74 -3.52 10.58 -17.95
C ILE A 74 -4.51 11.57 -17.32
N PHE A 75 -4.11 12.82 -17.09
CA PHE A 75 -4.85 13.76 -16.24
C PHE A 75 -5.64 14.84 -17.00
N GLU A 76 -5.36 15.05 -18.28
CA GLU A 76 -6.06 16.01 -19.15
C GLU A 76 -7.06 15.32 -20.10
N THR A 77 -7.18 13.99 -20.03
CA THR A 77 -8.17 13.20 -20.77
C THR A 77 -9.16 12.51 -19.83
N THR A 78 -10.17 11.86 -20.39
CA THR A 78 -11.21 11.10 -19.67
C THR A 78 -10.79 9.69 -19.31
N VAL A 79 -9.54 9.26 -19.58
CA VAL A 79 -9.13 7.85 -19.44
C VAL A 79 -9.31 7.34 -18.00
N VAL A 80 -8.96 8.15 -17.00
CA VAL A 80 -9.13 7.78 -15.58
C VAL A 80 -10.62 7.63 -15.24
N ASP A 81 -11.46 8.53 -15.72
CA ASP A 81 -12.91 8.48 -15.50
C ASP A 81 -13.50 7.22 -16.13
N VAL A 82 -13.10 6.87 -17.36
CA VAL A 82 -13.53 5.66 -18.07
C VAL A 82 -13.10 4.40 -17.32
N LEU A 83 -11.85 4.33 -16.85
CA LEU A 83 -11.35 3.21 -16.06
C LEU A 83 -12.21 2.99 -14.81
N ILE A 84 -12.54 4.04 -14.07
CA ILE A 84 -13.27 3.92 -12.81
C ILE A 84 -14.77 3.70 -13.03
N GLN A 85 -15.41 4.53 -13.86
CA GLN A 85 -16.87 4.57 -13.96
C GLN A 85 -17.43 3.46 -14.85
N ARG A 86 -16.68 2.99 -15.86
CA ARG A 86 -17.14 1.97 -16.82
C ARG A 86 -16.57 0.59 -16.52
N ILE A 87 -15.31 0.50 -16.10
CA ILE A 87 -14.55 -0.75 -16.17
C ILE A 87 -14.28 -1.36 -14.78
N LEU A 88 -13.96 -0.55 -13.77
CA LEU A 88 -13.49 -1.02 -12.47
C LEU A 88 -14.49 -1.94 -11.75
N GLU A 89 -15.79 -1.66 -11.82
CA GLU A 89 -16.82 -2.49 -11.17
C GLU A 89 -17.11 -3.80 -11.93
N VAL A 90 -16.59 -3.97 -13.16
CA VAL A 90 -16.82 -5.18 -13.97
C VAL A 90 -15.93 -6.32 -13.48
N PRO A 91 -16.50 -7.48 -13.08
CA PRO A 91 -15.75 -8.57 -12.47
C PRO A 91 -14.53 -9.06 -13.25
N GLU A 92 -14.65 -9.12 -14.57
CA GLU A 92 -13.60 -9.61 -15.48
C GLU A 92 -12.39 -8.66 -15.57
N PHE A 93 -12.60 -7.36 -15.32
CA PHE A 93 -11.59 -6.31 -15.57
C PHE A 93 -11.09 -5.64 -14.30
N ARG A 94 -11.81 -5.74 -13.18
CA ARG A 94 -11.50 -5.02 -11.93
C ARG A 94 -10.04 -5.08 -11.49
N ASN A 95 -9.39 -6.25 -11.62
CA ASN A 95 -8.01 -6.44 -11.15
C ASN A 95 -7.00 -5.69 -12.02
N ILE A 96 -7.10 -5.83 -13.35
CA ILE A 96 -6.19 -5.12 -14.26
C ILE A 96 -6.44 -3.61 -14.21
N THR A 97 -7.70 -3.18 -14.07
CA THR A 97 -8.05 -1.76 -13.93
C THR A 97 -7.50 -1.18 -12.64
N LEU A 98 -7.63 -1.87 -11.51
CA LEU A 98 -7.09 -1.40 -10.24
C LEU A 98 -5.56 -1.37 -10.24
N LYS A 99 -4.89 -2.31 -10.94
CA LYS A 99 -3.44 -2.23 -11.21
C LYS A 99 -3.07 -0.97 -11.99
N CYS A 100 -3.81 -0.64 -13.07
CA CYS A 100 -3.59 0.62 -13.80
C CYS A 100 -3.72 1.83 -12.88
N LEU A 101 -4.78 1.88 -12.06
CA LEU A 101 -5.00 2.99 -11.13
C LEU A 101 -3.91 3.06 -10.04
N ALA A 102 -3.35 1.92 -9.61
CA ALA A 102 -2.23 1.87 -8.68
C ALA A 102 -0.94 2.45 -9.28
N GLU A 103 -0.66 2.19 -10.57
CA GLU A 103 0.46 2.82 -11.28
C GLU A 103 0.24 4.34 -11.43
N VAL A 104 -0.99 4.79 -11.73
CA VAL A 104 -1.32 6.22 -11.76
C VAL A 104 -1.08 6.85 -10.39
N ALA A 105 -1.52 6.21 -9.30
CA ALA A 105 -1.31 6.69 -7.93
C ALA A 105 0.17 6.72 -7.51
N ALA A 106 1.02 5.90 -8.15
CA ALA A 106 2.47 5.88 -7.91
C ALA A 106 3.22 7.07 -8.55
N LEU A 107 2.58 7.81 -9.46
CA LEU A 107 3.20 8.96 -10.11
C LEU A 107 3.44 10.09 -9.11
N ASN A 108 4.66 10.62 -9.09
CA ASN A 108 5.05 11.76 -8.28
C ASN A 108 5.20 13.00 -9.16
N LEU A 109 4.18 13.85 -9.16
CA LEU A 109 4.06 15.03 -10.02
C LEU A 109 4.07 16.31 -9.19
N GLY A 110 4.20 17.46 -9.86
CA GLY A 110 4.16 18.76 -9.21
C GLY A 110 2.79 19.07 -8.59
N PRO A 111 2.71 20.09 -7.70
CA PRO A 111 1.49 20.46 -6.97
C PRO A 111 0.31 20.83 -7.88
N GLU A 112 0.56 21.17 -9.14
CA GLU A 112 -0.48 21.45 -10.13
C GLU A 112 -1.40 20.24 -10.41
N TYR A 113 -0.95 19.02 -10.13
CA TYR A 113 -1.75 17.79 -10.27
C TYR A 113 -2.39 17.32 -8.96
N ASP A 114 -2.12 17.97 -7.83
CA ASP A 114 -2.67 17.60 -6.52
C ASP A 114 -4.21 17.41 -6.54
N PRO A 115 -5.02 18.32 -7.11
CA PRO A 115 -6.47 18.15 -7.15
C PRO A 115 -6.92 16.91 -7.95
N LYS A 116 -6.10 16.48 -8.93
CA LYS A 116 -6.39 15.29 -9.74
C LYS A 116 -6.20 14.01 -8.93
N PHE A 117 -5.19 13.95 -8.06
CA PHE A 117 -4.99 12.82 -7.14
C PHE A 117 -6.07 12.75 -6.06
N VAL A 118 -6.57 13.90 -5.57
CA VAL A 118 -7.74 13.92 -4.67
C VAL A 118 -8.96 13.33 -5.35
N SER A 119 -9.28 13.79 -6.56
CA SER A 119 -10.42 13.27 -7.34
C SER A 119 -10.27 11.77 -7.63
N LEU A 120 -9.07 11.33 -8.04
CA LEU A 120 -8.74 9.92 -8.26
C LEU A 120 -9.06 9.09 -7.00
N PHE A 121 -8.57 9.53 -5.83
CA PHE A 121 -8.81 8.83 -4.57
C PHE A 121 -10.29 8.72 -4.24
N GLU A 122 -11.03 9.82 -4.32
CA GLU A 122 -12.47 9.85 -4.02
C GLU A 122 -13.27 8.91 -4.94
N MET A 123 -12.99 8.95 -6.25
CA MET A 123 -13.67 8.11 -7.23
C MET A 123 -13.36 6.62 -7.04
N VAL A 124 -12.09 6.27 -6.83
CA VAL A 124 -11.69 4.87 -6.59
C VAL A 124 -12.29 4.35 -5.29
N MET A 125 -12.20 5.11 -4.19
CA MET A 125 -12.76 4.68 -2.90
C MET A 125 -14.28 4.57 -2.94
N THR A 126 -14.96 5.45 -3.70
CA THR A 126 -16.41 5.34 -3.90
C THR A 126 -16.78 4.03 -4.61
N ALA A 127 -16.07 3.66 -5.67
CA ALA A 127 -16.29 2.40 -6.38
C ALA A 127 -15.93 1.18 -5.50
N VAL A 128 -14.80 1.24 -4.78
CA VAL A 128 -14.36 0.18 -3.85
C VAL A 128 -15.38 -0.05 -2.75
N ASN A 129 -15.96 1.00 -2.16
CA ASN A 129 -16.97 0.87 -1.11
C ASN A 129 -18.26 0.15 -1.58
N ARG A 130 -18.56 0.17 -2.88
CA ARG A 130 -19.68 -0.60 -3.46
C ARG A 130 -19.34 -2.07 -3.64
N MET A 131 -18.08 -2.37 -3.98
CA MET A 131 -17.60 -3.74 -4.21
C MET A 131 -17.24 -4.47 -2.91
N VAL A 132 -16.62 -3.76 -1.97
CA VAL A 132 -16.20 -4.25 -0.66
C VAL A 132 -16.71 -3.24 0.37
N PRO A 133 -17.88 -3.47 0.99
CA PRO A 133 -18.43 -2.54 1.98
C PRO A 133 -17.49 -2.28 3.16
N PRO A 134 -17.49 -1.08 3.78
CA PRO A 134 -16.56 -0.72 4.86
C PRO A 134 -16.65 -1.61 6.11
N ASN A 135 -17.80 -2.23 6.35
CA ASN A 135 -18.05 -3.18 7.45
C ASN A 135 -17.57 -4.61 7.14
N THR A 136 -17.02 -4.86 5.95
CA THR A 136 -16.49 -6.18 5.59
C THR A 136 -15.27 -6.51 6.46
N ASN A 137 -15.25 -7.73 7.01
CA ASN A 137 -14.04 -8.30 7.60
C ASN A 137 -13.15 -8.79 6.45
N ILE A 138 -12.13 -8.01 6.10
CA ILE A 138 -11.27 -8.29 4.94
C ILE A 138 -10.46 -9.57 5.16
N ALA A 139 -9.96 -9.81 6.37
CA ALA A 139 -9.22 -11.03 6.69
C ALA A 139 -10.05 -12.28 6.41
N GLN A 140 -11.30 -12.31 6.91
CA GLN A 140 -12.22 -13.41 6.62
C GLN A 140 -12.63 -13.47 5.15
N ALA A 141 -12.95 -12.33 4.54
CA ALA A 141 -13.34 -12.26 3.13
C ALA A 141 -12.23 -12.78 2.20
N TYR A 142 -10.97 -12.47 2.53
CA TYR A 142 -9.80 -12.92 1.80
C TYR A 142 -9.66 -14.45 1.82
N VAL A 143 -9.72 -15.06 3.01
CA VAL A 143 -9.61 -16.53 3.18
C VAL A 143 -10.69 -17.30 2.42
N HIS A 144 -11.90 -16.74 2.33
CA HIS A 144 -13.02 -17.37 1.65
C HIS A 144 -13.17 -16.93 0.18
N SER A 145 -12.32 -16.02 -0.30
CA SER A 145 -12.34 -15.56 -1.69
C SER A 145 -11.58 -16.51 -2.60
N ASN A 146 -11.93 -16.48 -3.89
CA ASN A 146 -11.16 -17.16 -4.92
C ASN A 146 -9.91 -16.33 -5.31
N ASP A 147 -9.02 -16.90 -6.13
CA ASP A 147 -7.78 -16.26 -6.57
C ASP A 147 -8.01 -14.82 -7.09
N ALA A 148 -9.08 -14.59 -7.85
CA ALA A 148 -9.40 -13.28 -8.39
C ALA A 148 -9.81 -12.26 -7.31
N GLY A 149 -10.52 -12.70 -6.26
CA GLY A 149 -10.89 -11.88 -5.11
C GLY A 149 -9.71 -11.56 -4.21
N GLN A 150 -8.82 -12.53 -4.00
CA GLN A 150 -7.55 -12.32 -3.32
C GLN A 150 -6.68 -11.30 -4.06
N GLU A 151 -6.52 -11.48 -5.38
CA GLU A 151 -5.81 -10.53 -6.25
C GLU A 151 -6.41 -9.12 -6.18
N PHE A 152 -7.74 -8.99 -6.12
CA PHE A 152 -8.40 -7.69 -5.97
C PHE A 152 -7.98 -6.99 -4.67
N ILE A 153 -7.98 -7.71 -3.55
CA ILE A 153 -7.59 -7.18 -2.24
C ILE A 153 -6.11 -6.75 -2.24
N LEU A 154 -5.24 -7.54 -2.88
CA LEU A 154 -3.83 -7.21 -3.07
C LEU A 154 -3.64 -5.94 -3.91
N ASN A 155 -4.34 -5.82 -5.04
CA ASN A 155 -4.27 -4.63 -5.88
C ASN A 155 -4.82 -3.38 -5.18
N LEU A 156 -5.83 -3.54 -4.31
CA LEU A 156 -6.34 -2.45 -3.48
C LEU A 156 -5.31 -1.98 -2.46
N ALA A 157 -4.62 -2.91 -1.79
CA ALA A 157 -3.51 -2.56 -0.91
C ALA A 157 -2.40 -1.81 -1.66
N LEU A 158 -2.04 -2.29 -2.85
CA LEU A 158 -1.03 -1.63 -3.68
C LEU A 158 -1.43 -0.19 -4.06
N PHE A 159 -2.67 -0.01 -4.52
CA PHE A 159 -3.21 1.32 -4.85
C PHE A 159 -3.13 2.27 -3.64
N LEU A 160 -3.64 1.83 -2.49
CA LEU A 160 -3.67 2.66 -1.28
C LEU A 160 -2.25 2.98 -0.79
N SER A 161 -1.34 2.00 -0.81
CA SER A 161 0.06 2.20 -0.44
C SER A 161 0.74 3.23 -1.33
N ASN A 162 0.62 3.10 -2.66
CA ASN A 162 1.22 4.03 -3.61
C ASN A 162 0.67 5.46 -3.43
N LEU A 163 -0.65 5.58 -3.33
CA LEU A 163 -1.31 6.87 -3.19
C LEU A 163 -0.91 7.57 -1.88
N LEU A 164 -1.00 6.87 -0.74
CA LEU A 164 -0.68 7.45 0.55
C LEU A 164 0.82 7.74 0.67
N GLN A 165 1.68 6.97 0.01
CA GLN A 165 3.11 7.25 -0.01
C GLN A 165 3.42 8.61 -0.64
N ASN A 166 2.82 8.89 -1.80
CA ASN A 166 3.16 10.05 -2.61
C ASN A 166 2.30 11.27 -2.30
N HIS A 167 1.03 11.05 -1.95
CA HIS A 167 -0.01 12.08 -1.97
C HIS A 167 -0.73 12.25 -0.63
N LEU A 168 -0.25 11.66 0.48
CA LEU A 168 -0.92 11.72 1.79
C LEU A 168 -1.30 13.15 2.20
N ARG A 169 -0.39 14.12 2.05
CA ARG A 169 -0.66 15.51 2.45
C ARG A 169 -1.76 16.15 1.62
N THR A 170 -1.83 15.76 0.35
CA THR A 170 -2.78 16.26 -0.63
C THR A 170 -4.18 15.69 -0.38
N VAL A 171 -4.26 14.40 -0.04
CA VAL A 171 -5.53 13.70 0.24
C VAL A 171 -5.97 13.79 1.70
N GLU A 172 -5.25 14.51 2.56
CA GLU A 172 -5.62 14.75 3.96
C GLU A 172 -6.34 16.10 4.07
N THR A 173 -7.56 16.17 3.55
CA THR A 173 -8.43 17.36 3.61
C THR A 173 -9.66 17.10 4.49
N GLU A 174 -10.29 18.14 5.03
CA GLU A 174 -11.51 17.98 5.85
C GLU A 174 -12.63 17.22 5.10
N ALA A 175 -12.71 17.38 3.77
CA ALA A 175 -13.69 16.70 2.92
C ALA A 175 -13.39 15.20 2.72
N THR A 176 -12.11 14.84 2.67
CA THR A 176 -11.66 13.46 2.45
C THR A 176 -11.40 12.72 3.76
N GLN A 177 -11.39 13.40 4.90
CA GLN A 177 -11.07 12.83 6.21
C GLN A 177 -11.93 11.60 6.57
N ASP A 178 -13.24 11.63 6.27
CA ASP A 178 -14.13 10.49 6.51
C ASP A 178 -13.85 9.32 5.55
N VAL A 179 -13.46 9.61 4.31
CA VAL A 179 -13.02 8.60 3.32
C VAL A 179 -11.65 8.04 3.68
N LEU A 180 -10.75 8.86 4.23
CA LEU A 180 -9.43 8.48 4.71
C LEU A 180 -9.54 7.59 5.95
N LEU A 181 -10.44 7.90 6.88
CA LEU A 181 -10.80 7.03 8.02
C LEU A 181 -11.47 5.73 7.54
N LYS A 182 -12.27 5.77 6.47
CA LYS A 182 -12.81 4.54 5.84
C LYS A 182 -11.74 3.78 5.04
N SER A 183 -10.68 4.43 4.59
CA SER A 183 -9.52 3.85 3.90
C SER A 183 -8.58 3.04 4.81
N LEU A 184 -8.98 2.81 6.07
CA LEU A 184 -8.45 1.77 6.97
C LEU A 184 -8.45 0.34 6.38
N TYR A 185 -8.83 0.16 5.12
CA TYR A 185 -8.59 -1.05 4.33
C TYR A 185 -7.15 -1.53 4.47
N ILE A 186 -6.10 -0.69 4.42
CA ILE A 186 -4.71 -1.17 4.60
C ILE A 186 -4.54 -1.92 5.92
N VAL A 187 -5.11 -1.39 7.01
CA VAL A 187 -5.03 -1.98 8.35
C VAL A 187 -5.86 -3.27 8.45
N LYS A 188 -7.01 -3.35 7.76
CA LYS A 188 -7.82 -4.56 7.68
C LYS A 188 -7.24 -5.61 6.72
N ILE A 189 -6.51 -5.16 5.70
CA ILE A 189 -5.82 -6.00 4.72
C ILE A 189 -4.58 -6.62 5.37
N SER A 190 -3.85 -5.86 6.20
CA SER A 190 -2.73 -6.39 6.99
C SER A 190 -3.13 -7.39 8.07
N GLN A 191 -4.43 -7.55 8.35
CA GLN A 191 -4.99 -8.61 9.21
C GLN A 191 -5.29 -9.93 8.46
N ALA A 192 -5.23 -9.95 7.13
CA ALA A 192 -5.37 -11.20 6.39
C ALA A 192 -4.09 -12.03 6.58
N ASP A 193 -4.22 -13.25 7.11
CA ASP A 193 -3.16 -14.18 7.53
C ASP A 193 -2.20 -14.67 6.40
N GLU A 194 -2.05 -13.92 5.30
CA GLU A 194 -1.24 -14.33 4.16
C GLU A 194 0.05 -13.52 4.02
N ARG A 195 1.17 -14.24 4.04
CA ARG A 195 2.55 -13.71 3.95
C ARG A 195 2.77 -12.77 2.78
N GLU A 196 2.07 -12.88 1.66
CA GLU A 196 2.24 -11.97 0.50
C GLU A 196 1.48 -10.66 0.64
N ILE A 197 0.32 -10.63 1.29
CA ILE A 197 -0.41 -9.40 1.64
C ILE A 197 0.36 -8.64 2.70
N PHE A 198 0.83 -9.37 3.72
CA PHE A 198 1.69 -8.85 4.76
C PHE A 198 2.99 -8.34 4.15
N LYS A 199 3.63 -9.07 3.22
CA LYS A 199 4.78 -8.59 2.44
C LYS A 199 4.44 -7.48 1.45
N ILE A 200 3.27 -7.32 0.85
CA ILE A 200 3.02 -6.13 0.01
C ILE A 200 2.75 -4.90 0.90
N CYS A 201 2.16 -5.13 2.07
CA CYS A 201 1.99 -4.13 3.12
C CYS A 201 3.21 -3.95 4.02
N LEU A 202 4.33 -4.70 3.87
CA LEU A 202 5.56 -4.61 4.69
C LEU A 202 6.88 -4.80 3.93
N ALA A 203 6.85 -5.25 2.69
CA ALA A 203 8.02 -5.33 1.84
C ALA A 203 8.34 -3.91 1.44
N GLN A 204 9.55 -3.55 1.81
CA GLN A 204 10.16 -2.24 1.76
C GLN A 204 9.75 -1.37 2.93
N ASP A 205 10.77 -0.78 3.55
CA ASP A 205 10.79 0.12 4.72
C ASP A 205 9.66 1.18 4.77
N MET A 206 8.96 1.39 3.66
CA MET A 206 7.88 2.34 3.43
C MET A 206 6.62 2.08 4.26
N ALA A 207 6.26 0.84 4.57
CA ALA A 207 5.07 0.59 5.38
C ALA A 207 5.29 0.92 6.85
N CYS A 208 6.44 0.57 7.43
CA CYS A 208 6.80 1.05 8.76
C CYS A 208 6.93 2.58 8.77
N ASN A 209 7.51 3.18 7.72
CA ASN A 209 7.59 4.64 7.55
C ASN A 209 6.25 5.34 7.30
N THR A 210 5.26 4.66 6.73
CA THR A 210 3.91 5.20 6.51
C THR A 210 3.05 4.97 7.73
N PHE A 211 3.14 3.79 8.34
CA PHE A 211 2.52 3.44 9.61
C PHE A 211 2.95 4.44 10.68
N ILE A 212 4.25 4.71 10.84
CA ILE A 212 4.71 5.71 11.82
C ILE A 212 4.17 7.11 11.51
N LYS A 213 4.08 7.53 10.24
CA LYS A 213 3.48 8.83 9.84
C LYS A 213 1.99 8.93 10.16
N ILE A 214 1.21 7.90 9.79
CA ILE A 214 -0.23 7.80 10.11
C ILE A 214 -0.40 7.84 11.62
N THR A 215 0.44 7.09 12.33
CA THR A 215 0.40 6.99 13.77
C THR A 215 0.69 8.33 14.44
N GLN A 216 1.73 9.04 14.01
CA GLN A 216 2.07 10.37 14.52
C GLN A 216 0.92 11.38 14.34
N LYS A 217 0.19 11.32 13.22
CA LYS A 217 -0.91 12.24 12.92
C LYS A 217 -2.24 11.85 13.57
N CYS A 218 -2.56 10.55 13.59
CA CYS A 218 -3.88 10.04 13.98
C CYS A 218 -3.89 9.30 15.32
N ARG A 219 -2.78 9.27 16.08
CA ARG A 219 -2.56 8.54 17.36
C ARG A 219 -3.73 8.47 18.34
N ARG A 220 -4.53 9.53 18.48
CA ARG A 220 -5.69 9.54 19.39
C ARG A 220 -6.78 8.55 19.01
N HIS A 221 -6.99 8.33 17.71
CA HIS A 221 -8.02 7.40 17.23
C HIS A 221 -7.67 5.95 17.57
N PHE A 222 -6.39 5.61 17.69
CA PHE A 222 -5.93 4.26 18.03
C PHE A 222 -6.15 3.89 19.50
N VAL A 223 -6.12 4.88 20.40
CA VAL A 223 -6.25 4.68 21.85
C VAL A 223 -7.65 4.95 22.38
N MET A 224 -8.57 5.39 21.50
CA MET A 224 -9.98 5.58 21.80
C MET A 224 -10.79 4.55 21.01
N GLN A 225 -11.82 3.99 21.64
CA GLN A 225 -12.72 3.04 20.98
C GLN A 225 -13.58 3.77 19.96
N GLN A 226 -13.56 3.33 18.70
CA GLN A 226 -14.38 3.91 17.63
C GLN A 226 -15.75 3.22 17.55
N SER A 227 -16.68 3.85 16.81
CA SER A 227 -18.02 3.31 16.58
C SER A 227 -17.93 1.98 15.83
N GLY A 228 -18.46 0.91 16.42
CA GLY A 228 -18.43 -0.45 15.85
C GLY A 228 -17.23 -1.30 16.30
N GLU A 229 -16.28 -0.74 17.05
CA GLU A 229 -15.19 -1.51 17.67
C GLU A 229 -15.58 -2.02 19.05
N GLN A 230 -15.07 -3.19 19.45
CA GLN A 230 -15.29 -3.74 20.80
C GLN A 230 -14.33 -3.16 21.84
N GLU A 231 -13.16 -2.66 21.40
CA GLU A 231 -12.14 -2.05 22.24
C GLU A 231 -11.27 -1.10 21.41
N PRO A 232 -10.48 -0.22 22.04
CA PRO A 232 -9.51 0.61 21.32
C PRO A 232 -8.53 -0.24 20.53
N PHE A 233 -8.33 0.12 19.26
CA PHE A 233 -7.52 -0.66 18.32
C PHE A 233 -6.07 -0.91 18.78
N VAL A 234 -5.48 -0.02 19.59
CA VAL A 234 -4.16 -0.23 20.21
C VAL A 234 -4.07 -1.55 21.00
N ASN A 235 -5.16 -2.00 21.64
CA ASN A 235 -5.16 -3.25 22.38
C ASN A 235 -5.09 -4.47 21.45
N GLU A 236 -5.72 -4.38 20.28
CA GLU A 236 -5.67 -5.41 19.25
C GLU A 236 -4.26 -5.52 18.66
N ILE A 237 -3.63 -4.38 18.34
CA ILE A 237 -2.24 -4.32 17.89
C ILE A 237 -1.31 -5.01 18.90
N LEU A 238 -1.47 -4.73 20.20
CA LEU A 238 -0.66 -5.33 21.24
C LEU A 238 -0.87 -6.84 21.39
N ARG A 239 -2.08 -7.37 21.13
CA ARG A 239 -2.32 -8.83 21.11
C ARG A 239 -1.67 -9.51 19.91
N LEU A 240 -1.62 -8.82 18.77
CA LEU A 240 -1.03 -9.31 17.53
C LEU A 240 0.47 -8.97 17.42
N LEU A 241 1.09 -8.44 18.48
CA LEU A 241 2.47 -7.97 18.45
C LEU A 241 3.46 -9.05 17.98
N HIS A 242 3.35 -10.27 18.49
CA HIS A 242 4.23 -11.38 18.10
C HIS A 242 4.05 -11.81 16.63
N PRO A 243 2.83 -12.16 16.14
CA PRO A 243 2.65 -12.52 14.74
C PRO A 243 2.96 -11.37 13.78
N ILE A 244 2.81 -10.11 14.19
CA ILE A 244 3.22 -8.96 13.37
C ILE A 244 4.75 -8.87 13.25
N THR A 245 5.48 -9.06 14.36
CA THR A 245 6.92 -8.75 14.40
C THR A 245 7.82 -9.90 13.94
N VAL A 246 7.32 -11.13 13.89
CA VAL A 246 8.12 -12.33 13.57
C VAL A 246 8.71 -12.33 12.15
N ASP A 247 8.00 -11.75 11.19
CA ASP A 247 8.41 -11.70 9.78
C ASP A 247 9.13 -10.38 9.43
N LEU A 248 9.36 -9.49 10.40
CA LEU A 248 10.01 -8.18 10.20
C LEU A 248 11.53 -8.27 10.32
N SER A 249 12.23 -7.45 9.53
CA SER A 249 13.66 -7.20 9.78
C SER A 249 13.86 -6.39 11.07
N ALA A 250 15.06 -6.45 11.66
CA ALA A 250 15.35 -5.74 12.91
C ALA A 250 15.01 -4.24 12.84
N LEU A 251 15.38 -3.56 11.75
CA LEU A 251 15.06 -2.14 11.56
C LEU A 251 13.55 -1.89 11.51
N GLN A 252 12.78 -2.78 10.89
CA GLN A 252 11.33 -2.65 10.79
C GLN A 252 10.63 -2.92 12.13
N VAL A 253 11.15 -3.85 12.95
CA VAL A 253 10.70 -4.05 14.33
C VAL A 253 10.87 -2.76 15.12
N HIS A 254 12.03 -2.10 15.03
CA HIS A 254 12.27 -0.81 15.67
C HIS A 254 11.22 0.24 15.31
N THR A 255 11.04 0.50 14.02
CA THR A 255 10.08 1.51 13.55
C THR A 255 8.64 1.15 13.91
N PHE A 256 8.30 -0.14 13.96
CA PHE A 256 6.99 -0.60 14.40
C PHE A 256 6.76 -0.30 15.89
N TYR A 257 7.72 -0.65 16.76
CA TYR A 257 7.65 -0.35 18.19
C TYR A 257 7.57 1.16 18.46
N GLU A 258 8.35 1.95 17.72
CA GLU A 258 8.30 3.41 17.77
C GLU A 258 6.91 3.96 17.41
N ALA A 259 6.31 3.46 16.32
CA ALA A 259 4.97 3.84 15.92
C ALA A 259 3.93 3.51 17.01
N VAL A 260 3.92 2.28 17.54
CA VAL A 260 2.99 1.91 18.61
C VAL A 260 3.23 2.77 19.87
N GLY A 261 4.48 3.12 20.17
CA GLY A 261 4.84 4.09 21.21
C GLY A 261 4.16 5.45 21.01
N TYR A 262 4.15 5.99 19.78
CA TYR A 262 3.43 7.21 19.45
C TYR A 262 1.91 7.10 19.67
N MET A 263 1.28 5.95 19.42
CA MET A 263 -0.14 5.72 19.76
C MET A 263 -0.35 5.84 21.25
N ILE A 264 0.39 5.04 22.02
CA ILE A 264 0.27 4.94 23.48
C ILE A 264 0.54 6.30 24.13
N SER A 265 1.46 7.11 23.59
CA SER A 265 1.73 8.47 24.04
C SER A 265 0.50 9.39 24.03
N ALA A 266 -0.48 9.10 23.16
CA ALA A 266 -1.71 9.87 23.02
C ALA A 266 -2.84 9.44 23.97
N GLN A 267 -2.65 8.40 24.79
CA GLN A 267 -3.65 7.94 25.75
C GLN A 267 -3.77 8.97 26.91
N PRO A 268 -4.91 9.67 27.06
CA PRO A 268 -5.07 10.68 28.11
C PRO A 268 -5.07 10.11 29.53
N ASN A 269 -5.47 8.83 29.71
CA ASN A 269 -5.51 8.18 31.01
C ASN A 269 -4.13 7.58 31.37
N LYS A 270 -3.40 8.23 32.29
CA LYS A 270 -2.05 7.81 32.71
C LYS A 270 -1.96 6.36 33.19
N PRO A 271 -2.78 5.87 34.15
CA PRO A 271 -2.81 4.46 34.51
C PRO A 271 -3.03 3.50 33.34
N GLN A 272 -3.82 3.90 32.34
CA GLN A 272 -4.05 3.08 31.15
C GLN A 272 -2.87 3.12 30.18
N GLN A 273 -2.23 4.29 30.03
CA GLN A 273 -1.00 4.45 29.27
C GLN A 273 0.11 3.56 29.81
N GLU A 274 0.33 3.54 31.13
CA GLU A 274 1.33 2.67 31.78
C GLU A 274 1.06 1.18 31.51
N LYS A 275 -0.20 0.75 31.56
CA LYS A 275 -0.58 -0.62 31.22
C LYS A 275 -0.28 -0.98 29.76
N LEU A 276 -0.49 -0.04 28.83
CA LEU A 276 -0.19 -0.25 27.42
C LEU A 276 1.32 -0.32 27.17
N ILE A 277 2.11 0.54 27.83
CA ILE A 277 3.59 0.49 27.78
C ILE A 277 4.08 -0.87 28.28
N ALA A 278 3.58 -1.33 29.42
CA ALA A 278 3.96 -2.62 29.99
C ALA A 278 3.70 -3.79 29.02
N LYS A 279 2.55 -3.78 28.34
CA LYS A 279 2.21 -4.77 27.31
C LYS A 279 3.11 -4.70 26.07
N LEU A 280 3.43 -3.49 25.59
CA LEU A 280 4.34 -3.32 24.45
C LEU A 280 5.73 -3.90 24.77
N MET A 281 6.20 -3.65 25.99
CA MET A 281 7.55 -4.04 26.43
C MET A 281 7.65 -5.46 26.96
N GLU A 282 6.56 -6.20 27.09
CA GLU A 282 6.55 -7.57 27.65
C GLU A 282 7.50 -8.51 26.91
N LEU A 283 7.43 -8.56 25.57
CA LEU A 283 8.30 -9.41 24.75
C LEU A 283 9.78 -8.99 24.83
N PRO A 284 10.16 -7.72 24.57
CA PRO A 284 11.54 -7.26 24.74
C PRO A 284 12.10 -7.49 26.14
N ASN A 285 11.32 -7.22 27.19
CA ASN A 285 11.75 -7.39 28.58
C ASN A 285 12.00 -8.85 28.91
N ASN A 286 11.09 -9.76 28.54
CA ASN A 286 11.29 -11.20 28.76
C ASN A 286 12.54 -11.72 28.02
N ALA A 287 12.76 -11.25 26.79
CA ALA A 287 13.93 -11.63 26.01
C ALA A 287 15.23 -11.08 26.62
N TRP A 288 15.20 -9.86 27.16
CA TRP A 288 16.31 -9.26 27.91
C TRP A 288 16.61 -9.99 29.21
N GLU A 289 15.59 -10.32 30.01
CA GLU A 289 15.75 -11.09 31.25
C GLU A 289 16.39 -12.45 30.98
N PHE A 290 15.95 -13.13 29.92
CA PHE A 290 16.52 -14.40 29.49
C PHE A 290 18.00 -14.26 29.06
N LEU A 291 18.34 -13.21 28.31
CA LEU A 291 19.71 -12.90 27.93
C LEU A 291 20.60 -12.58 29.13
N MET A 292 20.10 -11.77 30.07
CA MET A 292 20.83 -11.42 31.29
C MET A 292 21.06 -12.64 32.18
N ALA A 293 20.07 -13.53 32.31
CA ALA A 293 20.22 -14.80 33.02
C ALA A 293 21.30 -15.69 32.40
N GLN A 294 21.38 -15.77 31.07
CA GLN A 294 22.44 -16.50 30.37
C GLN A 294 23.82 -15.82 30.49
N ALA A 295 23.86 -14.49 30.42
CA ALA A 295 25.08 -13.71 30.59
C ALA A 295 25.68 -13.85 31.99
N THR A 296 24.85 -14.19 32.99
CA THR A 296 25.31 -14.48 34.36
C THR A 296 26.16 -15.77 34.41
N GLY A 297 25.95 -16.70 33.48
CA GLY A 297 26.71 -17.95 33.35
C GLY A 297 27.80 -17.95 32.28
N ASN A 298 27.69 -17.10 31.26
CA ASN A 298 28.71 -16.94 30.21
C ASN A 298 28.66 -15.54 29.59
N MET A 299 29.70 -14.73 29.81
CA MET A 299 29.76 -13.34 29.33
C MET A 299 29.91 -13.21 27.81
N ASP A 300 30.35 -14.26 27.10
CA ASP A 300 30.51 -14.23 25.64
C ASP A 300 29.16 -14.16 24.89
N VAL A 301 28.05 -14.44 25.59
CA VAL A 301 26.68 -14.37 25.06
C VAL A 301 26.31 -12.94 24.63
N LEU A 302 26.87 -11.91 25.29
CA LEU A 302 26.66 -10.50 24.97
C LEU A 302 27.44 -10.03 23.73
N GLY A 303 28.47 -10.78 23.32
CA GLY A 303 29.26 -10.50 22.12
C GLY A 303 28.68 -11.12 20.84
N ASN A 304 27.63 -11.96 20.95
CA ASN A 304 27.01 -12.60 19.81
C ASN A 304 26.08 -11.61 19.06
N PRO A 305 26.33 -11.31 17.77
CA PRO A 305 25.52 -10.38 17.00
C PRO A 305 24.04 -10.78 16.88
N ASP A 306 23.68 -12.07 17.01
CA ASP A 306 22.28 -12.50 17.02
C ASP A 306 21.57 -12.19 18.36
N ASN A 307 22.30 -12.18 19.48
CA ASN A 307 21.78 -11.79 20.80
C ASN A 307 21.66 -10.27 20.94
N LEU A 308 22.53 -9.50 20.27
CA LEU A 308 22.48 -8.04 20.22
C LEU A 308 21.28 -7.49 19.43
N ARG A 309 20.70 -8.28 18.52
CA ARG A 309 19.45 -7.91 17.83
C ARG A 309 18.29 -7.76 18.81
N ILE A 310 18.21 -8.66 19.79
CA ILE A 310 17.18 -8.66 20.85
C ILE A 310 17.37 -7.46 21.77
N SER A 311 18.61 -7.12 22.15
CA SER A 311 18.90 -5.98 23.02
C SER A 311 18.69 -4.63 22.34
N SER A 312 18.89 -4.54 21.02
CA SER A 312 18.66 -3.28 20.30
C SER A 312 17.23 -2.77 20.53
N ASN A 313 16.23 -3.66 20.51
CA ASN A 313 14.79 -3.35 20.69
C ASN A 313 14.43 -2.84 22.08
N VAL A 314 15.32 -2.99 23.07
CA VAL A 314 15.11 -2.59 24.46
C VAL A 314 15.68 -1.19 24.74
N SER A 315 16.64 -0.72 23.93
CA SER A 315 17.48 0.45 24.23
C SER A 315 16.97 1.83 23.77
N THR A 316 15.82 1.90 23.10
CA THR A 316 15.30 3.14 22.47
C THR A 316 13.90 3.57 22.90
N ALA A 317 13.36 3.03 24.00
CA ALA A 317 12.14 3.51 24.64
C ALA A 317 12.43 4.57 25.72
#